data_AF-A0A2M6U9M1-F1
#
_entry.id   AF-A0A2M6U9M1-F1
#
_cell.length_a   1.000
_cell.length_b   1.000
_cell.length_c   1.000
_cell.angle_alpha   90.00
_cell.angle_beta   90.00
_cell.angle_gamma   90.00
#
_symmetry.space_group_name_H-M   'P 1'
#
loop_
_entity.id
_entity.type
_entity.pdbx_description
1 polymer ?
#
loop_
_entity_poly.entity_id
_entity_poly.type
_entity_poly.pdbx_seq_one_letter_code
_entity_poly.pdbx_strand_id
1 'polypeptide(L)'
;MQRLILLLLFAEFGVNPAYAQQQRPDHLMPEDSLLTDGSSNVFSMSIRRYNELITDFLADGYARDVSLRALVIPAFSPENLVGLRHANIEGGDDHRVFYLRPTIPLGGYAALYIWSSDAVYFNDPKDRTDEVERLKSRLPADPKDVPLTRCERPLDAAVAEQVSAAWIGVLLETRYLPADNTIGRDGVTYHFWAASPPSHISPPRFLAGQSWSPPRDSKPGRLAELAETLVRYCDGKTEAAELERQAGALAQKLDK
;
A
#
# COMPACT_ATOMS: atom_id res chain seq x y z
N MET A 1 -48.09 48.82 -2.95
CA MET A 1 -48.75 47.53 -2.64
C MET A 1 -47.69 46.47 -2.43
N GLN A 2 -47.67 45.91 -1.23
CA GLN A 2 -46.68 44.96 -0.70
C GLN A 2 -46.69 43.63 -1.46
N ARG A 3 -45.51 43.04 -1.68
CA ARG A 3 -45.37 41.59 -1.83
C ARG A 3 -44.54 41.05 -0.67
N LEU A 4 -45.18 40.12 0.02
CA LEU A 4 -44.81 39.48 1.27
C LEU A 4 -43.62 38.53 1.03
N ILE A 5 -42.59 38.64 1.86
CA ILE A 5 -41.49 37.67 1.98
C ILE A 5 -41.97 36.59 2.95
N LEU A 6 -42.00 35.32 2.51
CA LEU A 6 -42.25 34.17 3.37
C LEU A 6 -40.93 33.40 3.54
N LEU A 7 -40.31 33.59 4.71
CA LEU A 7 -39.12 32.86 5.17
C LEU A 7 -39.60 31.64 5.97
N LEU A 8 -39.37 30.42 5.46
CA LEU A 8 -39.57 29.18 6.19
C LEU A 8 -38.21 28.70 6.72
N LEU A 9 -38.07 28.76 8.05
CA LEU A 9 -36.97 28.15 8.82
C LEU A 9 -37.35 26.69 9.08
N PHE A 10 -36.64 25.74 8.47
CA PHE A 10 -36.63 24.34 8.89
C PHE A 10 -35.46 24.13 9.86
N ALA A 11 -35.79 23.83 11.12
CA ALA A 11 -34.84 23.33 12.09
C ALA A 11 -34.77 21.80 11.98
N GLU A 12 -33.72 21.29 11.34
CA GLU A 12 -33.44 19.84 11.32
C GLU A 12 -32.66 19.45 12.58
N PHE A 13 -33.34 18.84 13.55
CA PHE A 13 -32.69 18.09 14.61
C PHE A 13 -32.31 16.71 14.07
N GLY A 14 -31.12 16.60 13.48
CA GLY A 14 -30.52 15.34 13.06
C GLY A 14 -30.09 14.52 14.28
N VAL A 15 -30.91 13.57 14.70
CA VAL A 15 -30.48 12.47 15.58
C VAL A 15 -29.75 11.47 14.69
N ASN A 16 -28.42 11.52 14.67
CA ASN A 16 -27.62 10.49 14.01
C ASN A 16 -27.92 9.14 14.68
N PRO A 17 -28.38 8.10 13.95
CA PRO A 17 -28.53 6.79 14.54
C PRO A 17 -27.16 6.30 15.01
N ALA A 18 -27.07 5.95 16.29
CA ALA A 18 -25.93 5.25 16.83
C ALA A 18 -25.84 3.90 16.12
N TYR A 19 -24.90 3.77 15.18
CA TYR A 19 -24.56 2.47 14.61
C TYR A 19 -24.12 1.55 15.74
N ALA A 20 -24.82 0.43 15.90
CA ALA A 20 -24.44 -0.60 16.85
C ALA A 20 -22.98 -0.99 16.59
N GLN A 21 -22.13 -0.85 17.62
CA GLN A 21 -20.77 -1.37 17.58
C GLN A 21 -20.86 -2.90 17.58
N GLN A 22 -20.95 -3.47 16.38
CA GLN A 22 -20.87 -4.90 16.14
C GLN A 22 -19.57 -5.41 16.79
N GLN A 23 -19.70 -6.37 17.71
CA GLN A 23 -18.57 -6.99 18.40
C GLN A 23 -17.56 -7.45 17.36
N ARG A 24 -16.35 -6.90 17.43
CA ARG A 24 -15.35 -7.00 16.37
C ARG A 24 -14.61 -8.32 16.49
N PRO A 25 -14.82 -9.30 15.59
CA PRO A 25 -13.90 -10.42 15.47
C PRO A 25 -12.49 -9.85 15.24
N ASP A 26 -11.48 -10.56 15.75
CA ASP A 26 -10.06 -10.21 15.63
C ASP A 26 -9.79 -9.66 14.22
N HIS A 27 -9.50 -8.36 14.15
CA HIS A 27 -9.78 -7.50 13.01
C HIS A 27 -8.72 -7.63 11.91
N LEU A 28 -7.91 -8.68 11.95
CA LEU A 28 -6.81 -8.92 11.02
C LEU A 28 -7.33 -9.75 9.86
N MET A 29 -7.50 -9.12 8.70
CA MET A 29 -7.71 -9.87 7.45
C MET A 29 -6.39 -10.52 7.05
N PRO A 30 -6.39 -11.78 6.58
CA PRO A 30 -5.22 -12.36 5.92
C PRO A 30 -4.76 -11.43 4.79
N GLU A 31 -3.46 -11.26 4.62
CA GLU A 31 -2.88 -10.41 3.57
C GLU A 31 -3.45 -10.74 2.18
N ASP A 32 -3.62 -12.04 1.91
CA ASP A 32 -4.22 -12.55 0.67
C ASP A 32 -5.65 -12.03 0.45
N SER A 33 -6.40 -11.79 1.52
CA SER A 33 -7.78 -11.30 1.44
C SER A 33 -7.86 -9.81 1.08
N LEU A 34 -6.78 -9.04 1.23
CA LEU A 34 -6.69 -7.67 0.71
C LEU A 34 -6.39 -7.64 -0.78
N LEU A 35 -5.77 -8.71 -1.29
CA LEU A 35 -5.38 -8.82 -2.70
C LEU A 35 -6.40 -9.58 -3.55
N THR A 36 -7.36 -10.28 -2.92
CA THR A 36 -8.45 -10.95 -3.62
C THR A 36 -9.79 -10.42 -3.13
N ASP A 37 -10.38 -9.47 -3.86
CA ASP A 37 -11.83 -9.33 -3.79
C ASP A 37 -12.41 -10.63 -4.36
N GLY A 38 -13.31 -11.29 -3.64
CA GLY A 38 -13.86 -12.59 -4.05
C GLY A 38 -14.79 -12.53 -5.27
N SER A 39 -14.82 -11.42 -6.01
CA SER A 39 -15.69 -11.26 -7.16
C SER A 39 -15.08 -11.88 -8.42
N SER A 40 -15.94 -12.49 -9.23
CA SER A 40 -15.57 -13.20 -10.45
C SER A 40 -15.70 -12.33 -11.71
N ASN A 41 -15.87 -11.01 -11.58
CA ASN A 41 -15.99 -10.15 -12.75
C ASN A 41 -14.60 -9.95 -13.41
N VAL A 42 -14.56 -9.55 -14.68
CA VAL A 42 -13.29 -9.44 -15.42
C VAL A 42 -12.34 -8.41 -14.81
N PHE A 43 -12.88 -7.36 -14.18
CA PHE A 43 -12.10 -6.36 -13.48
C PHE A 43 -11.44 -6.92 -12.21
N SER A 44 -12.15 -7.75 -11.45
CA SER A 44 -11.56 -8.45 -10.30
C SER A 44 -10.55 -9.51 -10.73
N MET A 45 -10.76 -10.18 -11.88
CA MET A 45 -9.74 -11.07 -12.45
C MET A 45 -8.48 -10.32 -12.89
N SER A 46 -8.61 -9.12 -13.47
CA SER A 46 -7.44 -8.33 -13.85
C SER A 46 -6.71 -7.76 -12.64
N ILE A 47 -7.43 -7.32 -11.61
CA ILE A 47 -6.84 -6.92 -10.32
C ILE A 47 -6.07 -8.10 -9.71
N ARG A 48 -6.68 -9.29 -9.67
CA ARG A 48 -6.01 -10.48 -9.15
C ARG A 48 -4.74 -10.82 -9.92
N ARG A 49 -4.79 -10.83 -11.26
CA ARG A 49 -3.60 -11.07 -12.10
C ARG A 49 -2.52 -10.00 -11.91
N TYR A 50 -2.92 -8.75 -11.72
CA TYR A 50 -2.01 -7.66 -11.44
C TYR A 50 -1.32 -7.84 -10.08
N ASN A 51 -2.08 -8.24 -9.06
CA ASN A 51 -1.52 -8.55 -7.74
C ASN A 51 -0.56 -9.74 -7.82
N GLU A 52 -0.95 -10.83 -8.50
CA GLU A 52 -0.07 -11.99 -8.74
C GLU A 52 1.21 -11.58 -9.48
N LEU A 53 1.11 -10.74 -10.52
CA LEU A 53 2.25 -10.20 -11.25
C LEU A 53 3.19 -9.38 -10.35
N ILE A 54 2.65 -8.44 -9.56
CA ILE A 54 3.46 -7.62 -8.66
C ILE A 54 4.17 -8.50 -7.64
N THR A 55 3.46 -9.42 -7.00
CA THR A 55 4.04 -10.28 -5.97
C THR A 55 5.10 -11.21 -6.55
N ASP A 56 4.91 -11.78 -7.75
CA ASP A 56 5.94 -12.58 -8.44
C ASP A 56 7.15 -11.71 -8.81
N PHE A 57 6.92 -10.52 -9.39
CA PHE A 57 7.99 -9.63 -9.82
C PHE A 57 8.81 -9.06 -8.66
N LEU A 58 8.16 -8.78 -7.53
CA LEU A 58 8.77 -8.24 -6.31
C LEU A 58 8.98 -9.30 -5.23
N ALA A 59 9.06 -10.59 -5.60
CA ALA A 59 9.08 -11.71 -4.66
C ALA A 59 10.18 -11.62 -3.57
N ASP A 60 11.33 -11.02 -3.87
CA ASP A 60 12.39 -10.78 -2.89
C ASP A 60 11.93 -9.91 -1.71
N GLY A 61 10.99 -8.99 -1.94
CA GLY A 61 10.36 -8.18 -0.90
C GLY A 61 9.36 -8.92 -0.02
N TYR A 62 9.05 -10.18 -0.35
CA TYR A 62 8.18 -11.08 0.40
C TYR A 62 8.95 -12.25 1.04
N ALA A 63 10.29 -12.18 1.04
CA ALA A 63 11.14 -13.17 1.67
C ALA A 63 10.90 -13.27 3.20
N ARG A 64 11.25 -14.41 3.78
CA ARG A 64 10.97 -14.71 5.21
C ARG A 64 11.72 -13.82 6.20
N ASP A 65 12.81 -13.22 5.76
CA ASP A 65 13.65 -12.32 6.55
C ASP A 65 13.11 -10.87 6.54
N VAL A 66 12.09 -10.56 5.73
CA VAL A 66 11.40 -9.27 5.73
C VAL A 66 10.54 -9.14 6.98
N SER A 67 10.83 -8.15 7.83
CA SER A 67 10.10 -7.88 9.08
C SER A 67 8.95 -6.91 8.89
N LEU A 68 9.08 -5.95 7.97
CA LEU A 68 8.01 -5.06 7.55
C LEU A 68 8.20 -4.62 6.11
N ARG A 69 7.10 -4.27 5.44
CA ARG A 69 7.11 -3.75 4.07
C ARG A 69 5.91 -2.86 3.77
N ALA A 70 6.10 -1.93 2.84
CA ALA A 70 5.04 -1.23 2.14
C ALA A 70 5.17 -1.49 0.64
N LEU A 71 4.11 -2.01 0.03
CA LEU A 71 3.91 -1.97 -1.42
C LEU A 71 3.17 -0.68 -1.76
N VAL A 72 3.79 0.16 -2.58
CA VAL A 72 3.32 1.48 -2.99
C VAL A 72 2.92 1.40 -4.46
N ILE A 73 1.64 1.63 -4.74
CA ILE A 73 1.02 1.53 -6.06
C ILE A 73 0.48 2.90 -6.47
N PRO A 74 1.29 3.75 -7.12
CA PRO A 74 0.83 5.03 -7.66
C PRO A 74 0.07 4.84 -8.98
N ALA A 75 -0.92 5.69 -9.27
CA ALA A 75 -1.78 5.55 -10.45
C ALA A 75 -1.04 5.58 -11.81
N PHE A 76 0.01 6.40 -11.94
CA PHE A 76 0.69 6.65 -13.23
C PHE A 76 2.22 6.60 -13.12
N SER A 77 2.75 5.86 -12.16
CA SER A 77 4.19 5.73 -11.96
C SER A 77 4.54 4.28 -11.66
N PRO A 78 5.81 3.89 -11.78
CA PRO A 78 6.21 2.55 -11.38
C PRO A 78 5.92 2.31 -9.90
N GLU A 79 5.38 1.13 -9.65
CA GLU A 79 5.17 0.59 -8.32
C GLU A 79 6.52 0.45 -7.61
N ASN A 80 6.50 0.41 -6.28
CA ASN A 80 7.69 0.08 -5.53
C ASN A 80 7.36 -0.63 -4.23
N LEU A 81 8.33 -1.37 -3.73
CA LEU A 81 8.23 -2.06 -2.45
C LEU A 81 9.45 -1.71 -1.61
N VAL A 82 9.20 -1.26 -0.40
CA VAL A 82 10.21 -0.79 0.56
C VAL A 82 9.96 -1.43 1.91
N GLY A 83 11.00 -1.72 2.66
CA GLY A 83 10.83 -2.32 3.98
C GLY A 83 12.11 -2.49 4.77
N LEU A 84 11.99 -3.22 5.87
CA LEU A 84 13.12 -3.71 6.66
C LEU A 84 13.21 -5.22 6.53
N ARG A 85 14.43 -5.74 6.45
CA ARG A 85 14.72 -7.16 6.59
C ARG A 85 15.85 -7.39 7.58
N HIS A 86 15.85 -8.54 8.22
CA HIS A 86 16.96 -9.00 9.06
C HIS A 86 18.03 -9.60 8.15
N ALA A 87 19.27 -9.14 8.24
CA ALA A 87 20.36 -9.83 7.58
C ALA A 87 20.65 -11.12 8.37
N ASN A 88 20.47 -12.28 7.72
CA ASN A 88 20.88 -13.58 8.26
C ASN A 88 22.42 -13.65 8.31
N ILE A 89 23.04 -12.94 9.25
CA ILE A 89 24.46 -13.04 9.52
C ILE A 89 24.62 -13.73 10.87
N GLU A 90 25.29 -14.89 10.86
CA GLU A 90 25.80 -15.52 12.08
C GLU A 90 26.71 -14.50 12.80
N GLY A 91 26.16 -13.73 13.75
CA GLY A 91 26.95 -12.82 14.58
C GLY A 91 26.37 -11.45 14.94
N GLY A 92 25.17 -11.07 14.52
CA GLY A 92 24.55 -9.83 15.03
C GLY A 92 23.22 -9.44 14.40
N ASP A 93 22.47 -8.59 15.10
CA ASP A 93 21.21 -7.96 14.67
C ASP A 93 21.47 -6.89 13.59
N ASP A 94 21.95 -7.29 12.40
CA ASP A 94 22.11 -6.37 11.27
C ASP A 94 20.75 -6.20 10.58
N HIS A 95 20.18 -5.00 10.71
CA HIS A 95 18.94 -4.61 10.06
C HIS A 95 19.27 -3.87 8.76
N ARG A 96 18.46 -4.10 7.72
CA ARG A 96 18.66 -3.44 6.44
C ARG A 96 17.37 -2.85 5.91
N VAL A 97 17.45 -1.61 5.46
CA VAL A 97 16.41 -1.04 4.58
C VAL A 97 16.63 -1.61 3.19
N PHE A 98 15.56 -2.07 2.57
CA PHE A 98 15.58 -2.50 1.18
C PHE A 98 14.51 -1.78 0.37
N TYR A 99 14.76 -1.66 -0.93
CA TYR A 99 13.86 -1.02 -1.88
C TYR A 99 13.95 -1.70 -3.25
N LEU A 100 12.80 -2.02 -3.82
CA LEU A 100 12.62 -2.65 -5.11
C LEU A 100 11.69 -1.79 -5.96
N ARG A 101 12.11 -1.45 -7.19
CA ARG A 101 11.27 -0.69 -8.13
C ARG A 101 11.50 -1.11 -9.59
N PRO A 102 10.48 -1.60 -10.31
CA PRO A 102 10.56 -1.76 -11.76
C PRO A 102 10.86 -0.42 -12.45
N THR A 103 11.60 -0.43 -13.54
CA THR A 103 11.90 0.81 -14.30
C THR A 103 10.70 1.35 -15.07
N ILE A 104 9.65 0.54 -15.27
CA ILE A 104 8.39 0.92 -15.91
C ILE A 104 7.20 0.44 -15.06
N PRO A 105 6.00 1.06 -15.16
CA PRO A 105 4.82 0.58 -14.44
C PRO A 105 4.36 -0.80 -14.89
N LEU A 106 4.18 -1.72 -13.95
CA LEU A 106 3.67 -3.08 -14.23
C LEU A 106 2.18 -3.07 -14.58
N GLY A 107 1.44 -2.03 -14.17
CA GLY A 107 0.04 -1.82 -14.56
C GLY A 107 -0.19 -1.85 -16.08
N GLY A 108 0.83 -1.58 -16.89
CA GLY A 108 0.77 -1.72 -18.35
C GLY A 108 0.43 -3.14 -18.82
N TYR A 109 0.90 -4.18 -18.12
CA TYR A 109 0.57 -5.57 -18.46
C TYR A 109 -0.88 -5.92 -18.11
N ALA A 110 -1.38 -5.39 -16.99
CA ALA A 110 -2.78 -5.54 -16.62
C ALA A 110 -3.69 -4.83 -17.62
N ALA A 111 -3.34 -3.61 -18.04
CA ALA A 111 -4.05 -2.87 -19.08
C ALA A 111 -4.02 -3.62 -20.41
N LEU A 112 -2.87 -4.16 -20.82
CA LEU A 112 -2.73 -4.96 -22.03
C LEU A 112 -3.65 -6.20 -22.00
N TYR A 113 -3.70 -6.91 -20.88
CA TYR A 113 -4.61 -8.05 -20.70
C TYR A 113 -6.08 -7.64 -20.82
N ILE A 114 -6.49 -6.56 -20.14
CA ILE A 114 -7.86 -6.08 -20.17
C ILE A 114 -8.26 -5.60 -21.57
N TRP A 115 -7.44 -4.77 -22.21
CA TRP A 115 -7.75 -4.15 -23.51
C TRP A 115 -7.58 -5.10 -24.70
N SER A 116 -6.79 -6.17 -24.55
CA SER A 116 -6.77 -7.27 -25.52
C SER A 116 -7.96 -8.20 -25.40
N SER A 117 -8.72 -8.11 -24.31
CA SER A 117 -9.98 -8.84 -24.13
C SER A 117 -11.18 -8.04 -24.68
N ASP A 118 -12.31 -8.72 -24.89
CA ASP A 118 -13.58 -8.08 -25.23
C ASP A 118 -14.32 -7.54 -23.99
N ALA A 119 -13.66 -7.47 -22.82
CA ALA A 119 -14.29 -7.05 -21.57
C ALA A 119 -14.39 -5.53 -21.38
N VAL A 120 -13.67 -4.74 -22.18
CA VAL A 120 -13.75 -3.28 -22.17
C VAL A 120 -14.33 -2.77 -23.47
N TYR A 121 -15.36 -1.94 -23.35
CA TYR A 121 -15.97 -1.25 -24.47
C TYR A 121 -15.13 -0.03 -24.86
N PHE A 122 -14.77 0.04 -26.14
CA PHE A 122 -14.19 1.22 -26.76
C PHE A 122 -15.20 1.82 -27.72
N ASN A 123 -15.27 3.15 -27.78
CA ASN A 123 -16.17 3.85 -28.70
C ASN A 123 -15.80 3.56 -30.17
N ASP A 124 -14.50 3.44 -30.47
CA ASP A 124 -13.97 3.03 -31.77
C ASP A 124 -13.07 1.79 -31.60
N PRO A 125 -13.34 0.66 -32.30
CA PRO A 125 -12.46 -0.51 -32.29
C PRO A 125 -11.02 -0.22 -32.71
N LYS A 126 -10.79 0.83 -33.51
CA LYS A 126 -9.46 1.27 -33.89
C LYS A 126 -8.67 1.80 -32.70
N ASP A 127 -9.29 2.58 -31.82
CA ASP A 127 -8.64 3.12 -30.61
C ASP A 127 -8.10 1.99 -29.73
N ARG A 128 -8.87 0.89 -29.59
CA ARG A 128 -8.43 -0.32 -28.87
C ARG A 128 -7.18 -0.92 -29.51
N THR A 129 -7.20 -1.07 -30.83
CA THR A 129 -6.09 -1.69 -31.58
C THR A 129 -4.82 -0.85 -31.47
N ASP A 130 -4.94 0.46 -31.68
CA ASP A 130 -3.83 1.40 -31.61
C ASP A 130 -3.23 1.43 -30.20
N GLU A 131 -4.07 1.42 -29.15
CA GLU A 131 -3.61 1.42 -27.75
C GLU A 131 -2.93 0.09 -27.35
N VAL A 132 -3.46 -1.05 -27.79
CA VAL A 132 -2.83 -2.36 -27.57
C VAL A 132 -1.46 -2.44 -28.24
N GLU A 133 -1.34 -2.01 -29.50
CA GLU A 133 -0.04 -2.00 -30.20
C GLU A 133 0.94 -0.99 -29.57
N ARG A 134 0.43 0.15 -29.09
CA ARG A 134 1.22 1.12 -28.33
C ARG A 134 1.78 0.51 -27.05
N LEU A 135 0.99 -0.24 -26.28
CA LEU A 135 1.48 -0.94 -25.08
C LEU A 135 2.51 -2.02 -25.42
N LYS A 136 2.22 -2.89 -26.40
CA LYS A 136 3.15 -3.95 -26.82
C LYS A 136 4.51 -3.41 -27.28
N SER A 137 4.54 -2.25 -27.95
CA SER A 137 5.80 -1.65 -28.39
C SER A 137 6.66 -1.07 -27.26
N ARG A 138 6.07 -0.80 -26.09
CA ARG A 138 6.74 -0.19 -24.93
C ARG A 138 7.06 -1.18 -23.81
N LEU A 139 6.32 -2.27 -23.72
CA LEU A 139 6.50 -3.30 -22.70
C LEU A 139 7.40 -4.42 -23.25
N PRO A 140 8.37 -4.93 -22.46
CA PRO A 140 8.96 -6.22 -22.73
C PRO A 140 7.90 -7.31 -22.93
N ALA A 141 8.22 -8.35 -23.70
CA ALA A 141 7.29 -9.44 -23.96
C ALA A 141 7.00 -10.27 -22.69
N ASP A 142 8.04 -10.53 -21.90
CA ASP A 142 7.93 -11.14 -20.57
C ASP A 142 8.06 -10.06 -19.49
N PRO A 143 7.09 -9.94 -18.54
CA PRO A 143 7.23 -9.04 -17.41
C PRO A 143 8.52 -9.20 -16.62
N LYS A 144 9.13 -10.39 -16.59
CA LYS A 144 10.40 -10.67 -15.90
C LYS A 144 11.61 -10.01 -16.55
N ASP A 145 11.47 -9.59 -17.81
CA ASP A 145 12.51 -8.85 -18.53
C ASP A 145 12.51 -7.35 -18.19
N VAL A 146 11.53 -6.86 -17.42
CA VAL A 146 11.53 -5.47 -16.93
C VAL A 146 12.72 -5.27 -15.99
N PRO A 147 13.60 -4.30 -16.23
CA PRO A 147 14.70 -4.01 -15.31
C PRO A 147 14.17 -3.63 -13.91
N LEU A 148 14.78 -4.21 -12.87
CA LEU A 148 14.44 -3.95 -11.48
C LEU A 148 15.57 -3.16 -10.79
N THR A 149 15.27 -1.93 -10.38
CA THR A 149 16.12 -1.14 -9.49
C THR A 149 16.06 -1.73 -8.08
N ARG A 150 17.24 -1.94 -7.49
CA ARG A 150 17.39 -2.49 -6.15
C ARG A 150 18.27 -1.59 -5.31
N CYS A 151 17.92 -1.42 -4.05
CA CYS A 151 18.78 -0.82 -3.05
C CYS A 151 18.69 -1.63 -1.75
N GLU A 152 19.81 -1.75 -1.06
CA GLU A 152 19.91 -2.33 0.26
C GLU A 152 20.95 -1.54 1.05
N ARG A 153 20.57 -1.03 2.23
CA ARG A 153 21.42 -0.17 3.06
C ARG A 153 21.33 -0.61 4.53
N PRO A 154 22.46 -0.78 5.24
CA PRO A 154 22.45 -1.13 6.65
C PRO A 154 21.76 -0.03 7.46
N LEU A 155 21.03 -0.43 8.51
CA LEU A 155 20.33 0.44 9.43
C LEU A 155 20.72 0.05 10.85
N ASP A 156 21.02 1.04 11.68
CA ASP A 156 21.27 0.83 13.09
C ASP A 156 20.10 0.10 13.76
N ALA A 157 20.40 -0.88 14.61
CA ALA A 157 19.40 -1.74 15.23
C ALA A 157 18.39 -0.94 16.05
N ALA A 158 18.82 0.07 16.81
CA ALA A 158 17.91 0.89 17.62
C ALA A 158 16.96 1.70 16.73
N VAL A 159 17.45 2.22 15.59
CA VAL A 159 16.59 2.91 14.61
C VAL A 159 15.61 1.94 13.96
N ALA A 160 16.06 0.73 13.60
CA ALA A 160 15.21 -0.30 13.01
C ALA A 160 14.09 -0.75 13.97
N GLU A 161 14.40 -0.91 15.25
CA GLU A 161 13.42 -1.21 16.31
C GLU A 161 12.39 -0.09 16.45
N GLN A 162 12.82 1.18 16.48
CA GLN A 162 11.91 2.32 16.56
C GLN A 162 10.96 2.38 15.34
N VAL A 163 11.50 2.21 14.13
CA VAL A 163 10.69 2.15 12.90
C VAL A 163 9.68 1.01 12.98
N SER A 164 10.13 -0.18 13.38
CA SER A 164 9.26 -1.37 13.50
C SER A 164 8.15 -1.17 14.52
N ALA A 165 8.46 -0.62 15.70
CA ALA A 165 7.48 -0.34 16.74
C ALA A 165 6.41 0.66 16.28
N ALA A 166 6.81 1.77 15.64
CA ALA A 166 5.89 2.76 15.11
C ALA A 166 5.00 2.17 14.00
N TRP A 167 5.57 1.35 13.12
CA TRP A 167 4.87 0.67 12.03
C TRP A 167 3.80 -0.29 12.56
N ILE A 168 4.19 -1.18 13.48
CA ILE A 168 3.30 -2.14 14.13
C ILE A 168 2.18 -1.41 14.88
N GLY A 169 2.51 -0.34 15.61
CA GLY A 169 1.53 0.43 16.37
C GLY A 169 0.44 1.06 15.49
N VAL A 170 0.79 1.60 14.32
CA VAL A 170 -0.23 2.08 13.36
C VAL A 170 -1.08 0.93 12.81
N LEU A 171 -0.47 -0.21 12.49
CA LEU A 171 -1.21 -1.36 11.98
C LEU A 171 -2.20 -1.94 12.99
N LEU A 172 -1.84 -1.98 14.28
CA LEU A 172 -2.73 -2.42 15.36
C LEU A 172 -3.95 -1.51 15.55
N GLU A 173 -3.85 -0.25 15.14
CA GLU A 173 -4.98 0.69 15.16
C GLU A 173 -5.79 0.72 13.85
N THR A 174 -5.29 0.07 12.80
CA THR A 174 -5.89 0.16 11.47
C THR A 174 -7.27 -0.49 11.48
N ARG A 175 -8.28 0.32 11.14
CA ARG A 175 -9.64 -0.16 10.92
C ARG A 175 -9.88 -0.26 9.43
N TYR A 176 -10.23 -1.45 8.97
CA TYR A 176 -10.67 -1.66 7.61
C TYR A 176 -11.96 -0.86 7.38
N LEU A 177 -11.86 0.19 6.58
CA LEU A 177 -13.04 0.85 6.05
C LEU A 177 -13.70 -0.10 5.05
N PRO A 178 -15.03 -0.04 4.87
CA PRO A 178 -15.67 -0.68 3.72
C PRO A 178 -14.92 -0.29 2.46
N ALA A 179 -14.79 -1.21 1.50
CA ALA A 179 -14.14 -0.92 0.23
C ALA A 179 -14.77 0.33 -0.40
N ASP A 180 -14.11 1.46 -0.24
CA ASP A 180 -14.56 2.71 -0.81
C ASP A 180 -14.20 2.62 -2.30
N ASN A 181 -15.18 2.82 -3.17
CA ASN A 181 -14.99 2.73 -4.62
C ASN A 181 -14.11 3.89 -5.10
N THR A 182 -12.81 3.76 -4.89
CA THR A 182 -11.75 4.67 -5.35
C THR A 182 -11.37 4.39 -6.81
N ILE A 183 -12.06 3.46 -7.46
CA ILE A 183 -11.91 3.13 -8.88
C ILE A 183 -12.02 4.41 -9.72
N GLY A 184 -10.99 4.67 -10.54
CA GLY A 184 -10.94 5.82 -11.43
C GLY A 184 -10.50 7.13 -10.79
N ARG A 185 -10.04 7.12 -9.53
CA ARG A 185 -9.46 8.31 -8.88
C ARG A 185 -7.93 8.26 -8.88
N ASP A 186 -7.31 9.38 -9.20
CA ASP A 186 -5.86 9.57 -9.10
C ASP A 186 -5.41 9.46 -7.65
N GLY A 187 -4.34 8.71 -7.40
CA GLY A 187 -3.84 8.55 -6.05
C GLY A 187 -2.71 7.54 -5.94
N VAL A 188 -2.40 7.20 -4.69
CA VAL A 188 -1.40 6.19 -4.35
C VAL A 188 -2.02 5.23 -3.34
N THR A 189 -2.06 3.95 -3.69
CA THR A 189 -2.42 2.90 -2.74
C THR A 189 -1.18 2.43 -2.02
N TYR A 190 -1.28 2.33 -0.70
CA TYR A 190 -0.26 1.77 0.18
C TYR A 190 -0.81 0.48 0.79
N HIS A 191 -0.11 -0.63 0.57
CA HIS A 191 -0.32 -1.88 1.29
C HIS A 191 0.82 -2.07 2.28
N PHE A 192 0.50 -1.99 3.55
CA PHE A 192 1.44 -2.13 4.64
C PHE A 192 1.35 -3.54 5.23
N TRP A 193 2.50 -4.08 5.60
CA TRP A 193 2.60 -5.36 6.27
C TRP A 193 3.72 -5.32 7.32
N ALA A 194 3.54 -6.04 8.42
CA ALA A 194 4.59 -6.29 9.41
C ALA A 194 4.41 -7.65 10.08
N ALA A 195 5.54 -8.30 10.39
CA ALA A 195 5.61 -9.42 11.32
C ALA A 195 5.98 -8.88 12.70
N SER A 196 5.10 -9.09 13.68
CA SER A 196 5.43 -8.88 15.08
C SER A 196 6.31 -10.04 15.56
N PRO A 197 7.42 -9.77 16.26
CA PRO A 197 8.31 -10.82 16.75
C PRO A 197 7.53 -11.76 17.68
N PRO A 198 7.90 -13.07 17.70
CA PRO A 198 7.30 -14.00 18.64
C PRO A 198 7.55 -13.53 20.08
N SER A 199 6.54 -13.70 20.95
CA SER A 199 6.72 -13.54 22.39
C SER A 199 6.78 -14.92 23.05
N HIS A 200 7.24 -14.98 24.30
CA HIS A 200 7.26 -16.25 25.05
C HIS A 200 5.89 -16.94 25.17
N ILE A 201 4.80 -16.21 24.92
CA ILE A 201 3.43 -16.66 25.12
C ILE A 201 2.58 -16.62 23.84
N SER A 202 3.14 -16.21 22.69
CA SER A 202 2.37 -16.11 21.45
C SER A 202 3.25 -16.32 20.22
N PRO A 203 2.74 -17.04 19.19
CA PRO A 203 3.42 -17.14 17.91
C PRO A 203 3.55 -15.75 17.25
N PRO A 204 4.42 -15.62 16.22
CA PRO A 204 4.50 -14.40 15.42
C PRO A 204 3.10 -13.99 14.93
N ARG A 205 2.81 -12.69 15.00
CA ARG A 205 1.56 -12.13 14.46
C ARG A 205 1.87 -11.39 13.17
N PHE A 206 1.08 -11.64 12.14
CA PHE A 206 1.14 -10.90 10.90
C PHE A 206 0.08 -9.81 10.91
N LEU A 207 0.51 -8.58 10.67
CA LEU A 207 -0.34 -7.40 10.61
C LEU A 207 -0.31 -6.87 9.18
N ALA A 208 -1.48 -6.52 8.66
CA ALA A 208 -1.59 -5.89 7.36
C ALA A 208 -2.56 -4.70 7.45
N GLY A 209 -2.45 -3.78 6.51
CA GLY A 209 -3.34 -2.64 6.39
C GLY A 209 -3.21 -2.01 5.02
N GLN A 210 -4.25 -1.32 4.57
CA GLN A 210 -4.24 -0.62 3.29
C GLN A 210 -4.75 0.80 3.48
N SER A 211 -4.19 1.74 2.73
CA SER A 211 -4.71 3.09 2.63
C SER A 211 -4.57 3.64 1.21
N TRP A 212 -5.51 4.47 0.78
CA TRP A 212 -5.46 5.17 -0.49
C TRP A 212 -5.29 6.67 -0.21
N SER A 213 -4.19 7.25 -0.70
CA SER A 213 -3.83 8.67 -0.56
C SER A 213 -4.17 9.27 0.81
N PRO A 214 -3.71 8.66 1.93
CA PRO A 214 -4.10 9.10 3.26
C PRO A 214 -3.76 10.57 3.53
N PRO A 215 -4.59 11.31 4.29
CA PRO A 215 -4.24 12.65 4.75
C PRO A 215 -2.91 12.63 5.51
N ARG A 216 -1.99 13.55 5.19
CA ARG A 216 -0.62 13.56 5.74
C ARG A 216 -0.55 13.62 7.27
N ASP A 217 -1.53 14.24 7.92
CA ASP A 217 -1.59 14.40 9.37
C ASP A 217 -2.15 13.18 10.11
N SER A 218 -2.84 12.27 9.39
CA SER A 218 -3.39 11.01 9.89
C SER A 218 -2.32 9.98 10.23
N LYS A 219 -2.65 8.97 11.06
CA LYS A 219 -1.72 7.86 11.39
C LYS A 219 -1.26 7.09 10.14
N PRO A 220 -2.16 6.67 9.21
CA PRO A 220 -1.74 6.04 7.95
C PRO A 220 -0.93 6.97 7.04
N GLY A 221 -1.22 8.27 7.02
CA GLY A 221 -0.47 9.26 6.23
C GLY A 221 0.97 9.40 6.69
N ARG A 222 1.20 9.36 8.01
CA ARG A 222 2.55 9.37 8.58
C ARG A 222 3.30 8.06 8.36
N LEU A 223 2.58 6.93 8.35
CA LEU A 223 3.18 5.64 7.99
C LEU A 223 3.61 5.63 6.50
N ALA A 224 2.79 6.20 5.62
CA ALA A 224 3.15 6.39 4.22
C ALA A 224 4.39 7.31 4.07
N GLU A 225 4.45 8.42 4.79
CA GLU A 225 5.62 9.31 4.81
C GLU A 225 6.88 8.61 5.33
N LEU A 226 6.75 7.75 6.34
CA LEU A 226 7.85 6.93 6.85
C LEU A 226 8.34 5.93 5.78
N ALA A 227 7.43 5.27 5.05
CA ALA A 227 7.78 4.40 3.93
C ALA A 227 8.51 5.16 2.81
N GLU A 228 8.03 6.34 2.42
CA GLU A 228 8.72 7.20 1.44
C GLU A 228 10.11 7.65 1.95
N THR A 229 10.25 7.87 3.26
CA THR A 229 11.53 8.22 3.88
C THR A 229 12.51 7.06 3.87
N LEU A 230 12.05 5.81 4.02
CA LEU A 230 12.88 4.61 3.81
C LEU A 230 13.40 4.55 2.36
N VAL A 231 12.57 4.85 1.36
CA VAL A 231 13.01 4.92 -0.05
C VAL A 231 14.10 5.99 -0.22
N ARG A 232 13.90 7.19 0.34
CA ARG A 232 14.92 8.26 0.30
C ARG A 232 16.20 7.84 1.02
N TYR A 233 16.11 7.06 2.09
CA TYR A 233 17.27 6.57 2.83
C TYR A 233 18.09 5.61 1.99
N CYS A 234 17.42 4.66 1.32
CA CYS A 234 18.02 3.79 0.32
C CYS A 234 18.73 4.59 -0.79
N ASP A 235 18.08 5.63 -1.32
CA ASP A 235 18.66 6.50 -2.35
C ASP A 235 19.81 7.41 -1.87
N GLY A 236 20.17 7.38 -0.58
CA GLY A 236 21.17 8.29 0.00
C GLY A 236 20.73 9.76 0.06
N LYS A 237 19.41 10.01 -0.03
CA LYS A 237 18.79 11.35 -0.01
C LYS A 237 18.38 11.80 1.39
N THR A 238 18.48 10.91 2.38
CA THR A 238 18.28 11.22 3.79
C THR A 238 19.15 10.32 4.67
N GLU A 239 19.28 10.70 5.93
CA GLU A 239 20.06 9.98 6.94
C GLU A 239 19.18 9.21 7.92
N ALA A 240 19.79 8.27 8.65
CA ALA A 240 19.08 7.44 9.63
C ALA A 240 18.42 8.26 10.74
N ALA A 241 19.01 9.40 11.12
CA ALA A 241 18.45 10.32 12.11
C ALA A 241 17.06 10.86 11.72
N GLU A 242 16.77 10.98 10.42
CA GLU A 242 15.44 11.41 9.96
C GLU A 242 14.40 10.30 10.13
N LEU A 243 14.78 9.04 9.87
CA LEU A 243 13.92 7.87 10.13
C LEU A 243 13.61 7.78 11.62
N GLU A 244 14.63 7.90 12.47
CA GLU A 244 14.48 7.91 13.93
C GLU A 244 13.51 9.00 14.38
N ARG A 245 13.71 10.23 13.92
CA ARG A 245 12.85 11.37 14.25
C ARG A 245 11.40 11.14 13.83
N GLN A 246 11.16 10.61 12.64
CA GLN A 246 9.79 10.34 12.15
C GLN A 246 9.14 9.18 12.92
N ALA A 247 9.87 8.09 13.16
CA ALA A 247 9.39 6.94 13.93
C ALA A 247 9.04 7.34 15.36
N GLY A 248 9.92 8.08 16.04
CA GLY A 248 9.67 8.59 17.40
C GLY A 248 8.46 9.54 17.45
N ALA A 249 8.32 10.44 16.48
CA ALA A 249 7.16 11.33 16.40
C ALA A 249 5.84 10.58 16.15
N LEU A 250 5.89 9.48 15.39
CA LEU A 250 4.75 8.61 15.15
C LEU A 250 4.39 7.81 16.41
N ALA A 251 5.37 7.24 17.09
CA ALA A 251 5.20 6.52 18.35
C ALA A 251 4.52 7.39 19.43
N GLN A 252 5.00 8.63 19.64
CA GLN A 252 4.39 9.57 20.60
C GLN A 252 2.92 9.92 20.30
N LYS A 253 2.47 9.76 19.05
CA LYS A 253 1.07 9.97 18.66
C LYS A 253 0.19 8.74 18.89
N LEU A 254 0.78 7.55 19.00
CA LEU A 254 0.07 6.31 19.29
C LEU A 254 -0.25 6.20 20.79
N ASP A 255 0.55 6.83 21.65
CA ASP A 255 0.34 6.84 23.11
C ASP A 255 -0.77 7.81 23.60
N LYS A 256 -1.38 8.59 22.71
CA LYS A 256 -2.42 9.58 23.01
C LYS A 256 -3.79 9.13 22.57
#